data_AF-A0A2N2II87-F1
#
_entry.id   AF-A0A2N2II87-F1
#
_cell.length_a   1.000
_cell.length_b   1.000
_cell.length_c   1.000
_cell.angle_alpha   90.00
_cell.angle_beta   90.00
_cell.angle_gamma   90.00
#
_symmetry.space_group_name_H-M   'P 1'
#
loop_
_entity.id
_entity.type
_entity.pdbx_description
1 polymer ?
#
loop_
_entity_poly.entity_id
_entity_poly.type
_entity_poly.pdbx_seq_one_letter_code
_entity_poly.pdbx_strand_id
1 'polypeptide(L)'
;MGQEQRRARRFSVSMAVTLILRDTKNRLILADPLPGTLLDISFYGARLSVPHIRTGRYHLFYACNDDQAKVIQLEVIDKHGGERLVLPAHPVWFDHVFSSPSKHFELGLEFLVPPEDPNIAKLHAFLADQPPVAGGWLKRLFRLA
;
A
#
# COMPACT_ATOMS: atom_id res chain seq x y z
N MET A 1 -6.85 23.97 17.24
CA MET A 1 -7.47 23.00 16.30
C MET A 1 -6.58 22.95 15.07
N GLY A 2 -5.83 21.85 14.87
CA GLY A 2 -4.92 21.72 13.74
C GLY A 2 -5.69 21.48 12.45
N GLN A 3 -5.34 22.22 11.39
CA GLN A 3 -5.91 22.05 10.05
C GLN A 3 -5.54 20.66 9.52
N GLU A 4 -6.49 19.97 8.88
CA GLU A 4 -6.24 18.71 8.17
C GLU A 4 -5.19 18.95 7.07
N GLN A 5 -4.04 18.28 7.18
CA GLN A 5 -2.91 18.47 6.26
C GLN A 5 -2.98 17.52 5.05
N ARG A 6 -3.88 16.53 5.06
CA ARG A 6 -3.95 15.54 3.99
C ARG A 6 -4.64 16.11 2.75
N ARG A 7 -3.94 15.99 1.62
CA ARG A 7 -4.44 16.32 0.27
C ARG A 7 -5.63 15.48 -0.20
N ALA A 8 -5.89 14.32 0.43
CA ALA A 8 -6.95 13.42 0.02
C ALA A 8 -7.51 12.62 1.20
N ARG A 9 -8.81 12.30 1.11
CA ARG A 9 -9.48 11.39 2.05
C ARG A 9 -8.90 9.98 1.92
N ARG A 10 -8.77 9.31 3.06
CA ARG A 10 -8.38 7.89 3.14
C ARG A 10 -9.57 6.98 3.42
N PHE A 11 -9.44 5.76 2.93
CA PHE A 11 -10.46 4.77 2.72
C PHE A 11 -10.01 3.50 3.46
N SER A 12 -10.64 3.12 4.58
CA SER A 12 -10.23 1.95 5.38
C SER A 12 -10.58 0.65 4.68
N VAL A 13 -9.61 -0.28 4.62
CA VAL A 13 -9.72 -1.54 3.88
C VAL A 13 -8.96 -2.65 4.61
N SER A 14 -9.11 -3.90 4.16
CA SER A 14 -8.35 -5.04 4.67
C SER A 14 -8.08 -6.01 3.54
N MET A 15 -6.93 -5.89 2.89
CA MET A 15 -6.58 -6.71 1.72
C MET A 15 -5.14 -7.20 1.79
N ALA A 16 -4.92 -8.47 1.49
CA ALA A 16 -3.58 -9.05 1.40
C ALA A 16 -2.83 -8.44 0.22
N VAL A 17 -1.56 -8.10 0.45
CA VAL A 17 -0.67 -7.53 -0.56
C VAL A 17 0.71 -8.17 -0.46
N THR A 18 1.51 -8.04 -1.51
CA THR A 18 2.92 -8.42 -1.51
C THR A 18 3.77 -7.21 -1.86
N LEU A 19 4.80 -6.93 -1.05
CA LEU A 19 5.75 -5.85 -1.30
C LEU A 19 7.01 -6.46 -1.91
N ILE A 20 7.43 -5.95 -3.07
CA ILE A 20 8.66 -6.37 -3.74
C ILE A 20 9.60 -5.17 -3.84
N LEU A 21 10.76 -5.24 -3.18
CA LEU A 21 11.79 -4.22 -3.31
C LEU A 21 12.55 -4.41 -4.63
N ARG A 22 12.57 -3.37 -5.47
CA ARG A 22 13.22 -3.42 -6.79
C ARG A 22 14.14 -2.24 -7.03
N ASP A 23 15.16 -2.49 -7.83
CA ASP A 23 15.97 -1.46 -8.45
C ASP A 23 15.49 -1.21 -9.88
N THR A 24 15.06 0.02 -10.15
CA THR A 24 14.50 0.44 -11.44
C THR A 24 15.56 0.60 -12.53
N LYS A 25 16.83 0.81 -12.17
CA LYS A 25 17.94 0.99 -13.13
C LYS A 25 18.25 -0.32 -13.87
N ASN A 26 18.32 -1.42 -13.13
CA ASN A 26 18.67 -2.75 -13.66
C ASN A 26 17.46 -3.72 -13.68
N ARG A 27 16.29 -3.28 -13.22
CA ARG A 27 15.04 -4.05 -13.12
C ARG A 27 15.15 -5.28 -12.21
N LEU A 28 16.10 -5.31 -11.27
CA LEU A 28 16.31 -6.44 -10.38
C LEU A 28 15.36 -6.40 -9.18
N ILE A 29 14.99 -7.59 -8.72
CA ILE A 29 14.40 -7.80 -7.39
C ILE A 29 15.56 -7.87 -6.40
N LEU A 30 15.54 -7.03 -5.37
CA LEU A 30 16.66 -6.87 -4.45
C LEU A 30 16.61 -7.80 -3.25
N ALA A 31 15.42 -8.28 -2.88
CA ALA A 31 15.19 -9.14 -1.73
C ALA A 31 13.91 -9.95 -1.90
N ASP A 32 13.68 -10.92 -1.01
CA ASP A 32 12.48 -11.74 -1.03
C ASP A 32 11.20 -10.89 -0.87
N PRO A 33 10.11 -11.24 -1.57
CA PRO A 33 8.84 -10.59 -1.40
C PRO A 33 8.34 -10.66 0.05
N LEU A 34 7.83 -9.53 0.54
CA LEU A 34 7.30 -9.41 1.90
C LEU A 34 5.76 -9.38 1.86
N PRO A 35 5.06 -10.33 2.50
CA PRO A 35 3.61 -10.24 2.64
C PRO A 35 3.21 -9.09 3.57
N GLY A 36 2.07 -8.46 3.29
CA GLY A 36 1.48 -7.43 4.12
C GLY A 36 -0.03 -7.35 3.97
N THR A 37 -0.63 -6.43 4.73
CA THR A 37 -2.06 -6.13 4.66
C THR A 37 -2.26 -4.63 4.43
N LEU A 38 -3.02 -4.27 3.40
CA LEU A 38 -3.49 -2.91 3.19
C LEU A 38 -4.54 -2.55 4.23
N LEU A 39 -4.28 -1.48 5.01
CA LEU A 39 -5.15 -1.01 6.10
C LEU A 39 -6.02 0.18 5.67
N ASP A 40 -5.44 1.09 4.88
CA ASP A 40 -6.17 2.18 4.24
C ASP A 40 -5.49 2.63 2.95
N ILE A 41 -6.25 3.32 2.12
CA ILE A 41 -5.80 3.83 0.83
C ILE A 41 -6.36 5.23 0.55
N SER A 42 -5.68 5.97 -0.31
CA SER A 42 -6.17 7.12 -1.04
C SER A 42 -5.70 7.01 -2.50
N PHE A 43 -6.14 7.91 -3.37
CA PHE A 43 -5.63 7.97 -4.75
C PHE A 43 -4.11 8.15 -4.86
N TYR A 44 -3.44 8.63 -3.80
CA TYR A 44 -2.02 8.97 -3.83
C TYR A 44 -1.14 8.02 -3.02
N GLY A 45 -1.72 7.06 -2.31
CA GLY A 45 -0.92 6.23 -1.43
C GLY A 45 -1.73 5.39 -0.47
N ALA A 46 -1.02 4.61 0.33
CA ALA A 46 -1.56 3.55 1.16
C ALA A 46 -0.94 3.55 2.55
N ARG A 47 -1.57 2.85 3.48
CA ARG A 47 -0.97 2.40 4.73
C ARG A 47 -1.06 0.88 4.82
N LEU A 48 0.07 0.25 5.13
CA LEU A 48 0.21 -1.19 5.22
C LEU A 48 0.57 -1.62 6.64
N SER A 49 0.12 -2.81 7.04
CA SER A 49 0.70 -3.59 8.13
C SER A 49 1.65 -4.63 7.52
N VAL A 50 2.87 -4.71 8.03
CA VAL A 50 3.87 -5.72 7.62
C VAL A 50 4.50 -6.37 8.85
N PRO A 51 4.82 -7.68 8.80
CA PRO A 51 5.37 -8.38 9.96
C PRO A 51 6.79 -7.92 10.35
N HIS A 52 7.56 -7.39 9.39
CA HIS A 52 8.91 -6.89 9.61
C HIS A 52 9.24 -5.80 8.57
N ILE A 53 10.03 -4.79 8.97
CA ILE A 53 10.39 -3.65 8.10
C ILE A 53 11.63 -3.91 7.23
N ARG A 54 12.31 -5.04 7.45
CA ARG A 54 13.49 -5.47 6.69
C ARG A 54 13.12 -6.62 5.76
N THR A 55 13.75 -6.72 4.61
CA THR A 55 13.74 -7.94 3.77
C THR A 55 15.15 -8.18 3.25
N GLY A 56 15.67 -9.39 3.48
CA GLY A 56 17.10 -9.67 3.34
C GLY A 56 17.95 -8.66 4.12
N ARG A 57 18.88 -7.99 3.43
CA ARG A 57 19.75 -6.95 4.02
C ARG A 57 19.15 -5.54 4.00
N TYR A 58 17.99 -5.34 3.39
CA TYR A 58 17.44 -4.02 3.13
C TYR A 58 16.39 -3.64 4.17
N HIS A 59 16.47 -2.43 4.69
CA HIS A 59 15.36 -1.80 5.40
C HIS A 59 14.47 -1.10 4.37
N LEU A 60 13.19 -1.44 4.28
CA LEU A 60 12.31 -0.99 3.19
C LEU A 60 12.27 0.54 3.07
N PHE A 61 12.13 1.24 4.20
CA PHE A 61 12.14 2.71 4.23
C PHE A 61 13.50 3.30 3.79
N TYR A 62 14.57 3.04 4.55
CA TYR A 62 15.89 3.61 4.25
C TYR A 62 16.42 3.24 2.86
N ALA A 63 16.20 2.00 2.39
CA ALA A 63 16.68 1.60 1.08
C ALA A 63 16.10 2.46 -0.07
N CYS A 64 14.81 2.79 -0.01
CA CYS A 64 14.17 3.65 -1.01
C CYS A 64 14.47 5.14 -0.79
N ASN A 65 14.62 5.56 0.46
CA ASN A 65 14.97 6.94 0.80
C ASN A 65 16.39 7.30 0.33
N ASP A 66 17.35 6.39 0.55
CA ASP A 66 18.78 6.62 0.27
C ASP A 66 19.11 6.51 -1.23
N ASP A 67 18.28 5.83 -2.02
CA ASP A 67 18.44 5.73 -3.48
C ASP A 67 17.07 5.70 -4.16
N GLN A 68 16.74 6.78 -4.84
CA GLN A 68 15.46 6.98 -5.56
C GLN A 68 15.25 5.97 -6.70
N ALA A 69 16.28 5.22 -7.11
CA ALA A 69 16.10 4.11 -8.04
C ALA A 69 15.47 2.88 -7.39
N LYS A 70 15.50 2.78 -6.06
CA LYS A 70 14.92 1.66 -5.32
C LYS A 70 13.49 1.99 -4.95
N VAL A 71 12.57 1.17 -5.43
CA VAL A 71 11.12 1.35 -5.26
C VAL A 71 10.50 0.10 -4.65
N ILE A 72 9.37 0.28 -3.98
CA ILE A 72 8.50 -0.84 -3.63
C ILE A 72 7.52 -1.05 -4.79
N GLN A 73 7.47 -2.25 -5.35
CA GLN A 73 6.34 -2.70 -6.14
C GLN A 73 5.30 -3.31 -5.19
N LEU A 74 4.18 -2.62 -5.03
CA LEU A 74 3.02 -3.11 -4.29
C LEU A 74 2.19 -3.98 -5.23
N GLU A 75 2.08 -5.25 -4.88
CA GLU A 75 1.32 -6.21 -5.64
C GLU A 75 0.03 -6.58 -4.93
N VAL A 76 -1.05 -6.57 -5.70
CA VAL A 76 -2.38 -6.94 -5.25
C VAL A 76 -2.92 -7.98 -6.21
N ILE A 77 -3.42 -9.08 -5.67
CA ILE A 77 -4.10 -10.11 -6.45
C ILE A 77 -5.58 -9.99 -6.12
N ASP A 78 -6.43 -9.96 -7.15
CA ASP A 78 -7.88 -9.97 -6.96
C ASP A 78 -8.32 -11.20 -6.13
N LYS A 79 -9.44 -11.10 -5.41
CA LYS A 79 -10.03 -12.18 -4.60
C LYS A 79 -10.28 -13.45 -5.40
N HIS A 80 -10.49 -13.34 -6.71
CA HIS A 80 -10.69 -14.47 -7.61
C HIS A 80 -9.38 -15.05 -8.18
N GLY A 81 -8.23 -14.47 -7.83
CA GLY A 81 -6.91 -14.91 -8.31
C GLY A 81 -6.64 -14.63 -9.79
N GLY A 82 -7.58 -14.00 -10.49
CA GLY A 82 -7.54 -13.86 -11.95
C GLY A 82 -6.69 -12.71 -12.48
N GLU A 83 -6.53 -11.63 -11.70
CA GLU A 83 -5.77 -10.45 -12.11
C GLU A 83 -4.78 -10.02 -11.02
N ARG A 84 -3.53 -9.76 -11.44
CA ARG A 84 -2.46 -9.20 -10.61
C ARG A 84 -2.23 -7.75 -10.99
N LEU A 85 -2.40 -6.87 -10.01
CA LEU A 85 -2.08 -5.45 -10.10
C LEU A 85 -0.71 -5.19 -9.49
N VAL A 86 0.08 -4.33 -10.13
CA VAL A 86 1.39 -3.89 -9.62
C VAL A 86 1.46 -2.37 -9.63
N LEU A 87 1.71 -1.76 -8.48
CA LEU A 87 1.85 -0.30 -8.33
C LEU A 87 3.23 0.04 -7.76
N PRO A 88 4.03 0.87 -8.45
CA PRO A 88 5.27 1.38 -7.88
C PRO A 88 4.96 2.42 -6.81
N ALA A 89 5.70 2.36 -5.70
CA ALA A 89 5.49 3.20 -4.54
C ALA A 89 6.80 3.49 -3.79
N HIS A 90 6.84 4.64 -3.13
CA HIS A 90 7.88 4.99 -2.16
C HIS A 90 7.34 4.95 -0.73
N PRO A 91 8.11 4.41 0.22
CA PRO A 91 7.78 4.51 1.62
C PRO A 91 8.02 5.94 2.13
N VAL A 92 7.02 6.51 2.81
CA VAL A 92 7.04 7.91 3.30
C VAL A 92 7.17 8.02 4.81
N TRP A 93 6.76 6.99 5.55
CA TRP A 93 7.00 6.86 6.98
C TRP A 93 6.83 5.40 7.39
N PHE A 94 7.37 5.03 8.55
CA PHE A 94 7.09 3.74 9.17
C PHE A 94 6.98 3.92 10.69
N ASP A 95 6.25 3.02 11.33
CA ASP A 95 6.16 2.96 12.79
C ASP A 95 6.13 1.50 13.27
N HIS A 96 6.61 1.27 14.49
CA HIS A 96 6.55 -0.05 15.11
C HIS A 96 5.38 -0.11 16.09
N VAL A 97 4.40 -0.95 15.79
CA VAL A 97 3.19 -1.09 16.59
C VAL A 97 3.39 -2.16 17.66
N PHE A 98 3.64 -1.69 18.89
CA PHE A 98 3.81 -2.53 20.08
C PHE A 98 2.51 -2.87 20.81
N SER A 99 1.44 -2.12 20.56
CA SER A 99 0.16 -2.24 21.27
C SER A 99 -0.72 -3.39 20.77
N SER A 100 -0.38 -3.99 19.63
CA SER A 100 -1.09 -5.14 19.06
C SER A 100 -0.57 -6.47 19.63
N PRO A 101 -1.42 -7.49 19.80
CA PRO A 101 -0.98 -8.85 20.18
C PRO A 101 0.08 -9.41 19.22
N SER A 102 -0.01 -9.04 17.94
CA SER A 102 1.03 -9.26 16.95
C SER A 102 1.87 -7.99 16.80
N LYS A 103 3.15 -8.05 17.21
CA LYS A 103 4.13 -7.00 16.90
C LYS A 103 4.27 -6.92 15.39
N HIS A 104 4.09 -5.73 14.83
CA HIS A 104 4.18 -5.49 13.39
C HIS A 104 4.61 -4.04 13.13
N PHE A 105 4.94 -3.74 11.89
CA PHE A 105 5.23 -2.38 11.46
C PHE A 105 4.06 -1.86 10.63
N GLU A 106 3.74 -0.58 10.83
CA GLU A 106 2.95 0.15 9.85
C GLU A 106 3.90 0.87 8.88
N LEU A 107 3.55 0.84 7.60
CA LEU A 107 4.31 1.47 6.52
C LEU A 107 3.39 2.35 5.70
N GLY A 108 3.66 3.65 5.69
CA GLY A 108 3.02 4.60 4.78
C GLY A 108 3.71 4.55 3.43
N LEU A 109 2.93 4.41 2.36
CA LEU A 109 3.40 4.45 0.97
C LEU A 109 2.78 5.64 0.23
N GLU A 110 3.56 6.27 -0.63
CA GLU A 110 3.12 7.16 -1.72
C GLU A 110 3.25 6.42 -3.05
N PHE A 111 2.21 6.47 -3.88
CA PHE A 111 2.24 5.90 -5.22
C PHE A 111 3.05 6.78 -6.17
N LEU A 112 3.87 6.15 -7.01
CA LEU A 112 4.69 6.83 -8.02
C LEU A 112 3.96 7.01 -9.36
N VAL A 113 2.70 6.59 -9.43
CA VAL A 113 1.82 6.82 -10.57
C VAL A 113 0.83 7.94 -10.25
N PRO A 114 0.36 8.69 -11.27
CA PRO A 114 -0.65 9.71 -11.07
C PRO A 114 -2.01 9.08 -10.65
N PRO A 115 -2.90 9.84 -9.98
CA PRO A 115 -4.23 9.38 -9.59
C PRO A 115 -5.09 8.84 -10.74
N GLU A 116 -4.88 9.35 -11.96
CA GLU A 116 -5.60 8.97 -13.17
C GLU A 116 -5.10 7.66 -13.78
N ASP A 117 -4.04 7.06 -13.23
CA ASP A 117 -3.49 5.79 -13.71
C ASP A 117 -4.57 4.69 -13.62
N PRO A 118 -4.81 3.91 -14.69
CA PRO A 118 -5.81 2.85 -14.69
C PRO A 118 -5.65 1.83 -13.56
N ASN A 119 -4.41 1.62 -13.09
CA ASN A 119 -4.13 0.70 -11.99
C ASN A 119 -4.66 1.24 -10.64
N ILE A 120 -4.72 2.55 -10.46
CA ILE A 120 -5.37 3.16 -9.29
C ILE A 120 -6.87 2.87 -9.33
N ALA A 121 -7.51 3.10 -10.48
CA ALA A 121 -8.94 2.78 -10.65
C ALA A 121 -9.23 1.29 -10.42
N LYS A 122 -8.40 0.39 -10.95
CA LYS A 122 -8.50 -1.06 -10.72
C LYS A 122 -8.32 -1.43 -9.25
N LEU A 123 -7.37 -0.83 -8.54
CA LEU A 123 -7.19 -1.06 -7.11
C LEU A 123 -8.45 -0.70 -6.32
N HIS A 124 -9.06 0.44 -6.64
CA HIS A 124 -10.31 0.85 -6.04
C HIS A 124 -11.46 -0.11 -6.38
N ALA A 125 -11.49 -0.68 -7.59
CA ALA A 125 -12.47 -1.70 -7.98
C ALA A 125 -12.30 -3.00 -7.18
N PHE A 126 -11.07 -3.51 -7.03
CA PHE A 126 -10.79 -4.70 -6.21
C PHE A 126 -11.27 -4.54 -4.76
N LEU A 127 -11.16 -3.32 -4.23
CA LEU A 127 -11.58 -2.97 -2.88
C LEU A 127 -13.10 -2.82 -2.73
N ALA A 128 -13.80 -2.30 -3.75
CA ALA A 128 -15.26 -2.20 -3.76
C ALA A 128 -15.94 -3.58 -3.73
N ASP A 129 -15.25 -4.57 -4.28
CA ASP A 129 -15.68 -5.95 -4.41
C ASP A 129 -15.47 -6.78 -3.13
N GLN A 130 -14.93 -6.18 -2.07
CA GLN A 130 -14.79 -6.81 -0.76
C GLN A 130 -15.99 -6.49 0.15
N PRO A 131 -16.46 -7.45 0.98
CA PRO A 131 -17.46 -7.15 1.98
C PRO A 131 -16.95 -6.01 2.88
N PRO A 132 -17.79 -5.02 3.22
CA PRO A 132 -17.35 -3.88 4.00
C PRO A 132 -16.74 -4.37 5.31
N VAL A 133 -15.53 -3.90 5.61
CA VAL A 133 -14.96 -4.00 6.96
C VAL A 133 -16.01 -3.42 7.91
N ALA A 134 -16.36 -4.17 8.98
CA ALA A 134 -17.44 -3.81 9.89
C ALA A 134 -17.27 -2.34 10.36
N GLY A 135 -18.15 -1.46 9.87
CA GLY A 135 -18.03 -0.01 10.01
C GLY A 135 -18.40 0.72 8.71
N GLY A 136 -19.69 0.71 8.36
CA GLY A 136 -20.23 1.13 7.06
C GLY A 136 -19.84 2.53 6.57
N TRP A 137 -19.32 2.59 5.35
CA TRP A 137 -19.02 3.85 4.66
C TRP A 137 -18.97 3.71 3.11
N LEU A 138 -18.76 2.50 2.57
CA LEU A 138 -18.78 2.22 1.12
C LEU A 138 -20.12 2.55 0.43
N LYS A 139 -21.23 2.64 1.16
CA LYS A 139 -22.54 3.06 0.59
C LYS A 139 -22.57 4.53 0.11
N ARG A 140 -21.60 5.37 0.47
CA ARG A 140 -21.59 6.80 0.08
C ARG A 140 -20.88 7.11 -1.24
N LEU A 141 -20.07 6.18 -1.77
CA LEU A 141 -19.37 6.38 -3.05
C LEU A 141 -20.29 6.17 -4.26
N PHE A 142 -21.29 5.30 -4.16
CA PHE A 142 -22.22 4.98 -5.26
C PHE A 142 -23.49 5.84 -5.30
N ARG A 143 -23.52 6.98 -4.60
CA ARG A 143 -24.68 7.89 -4.57
C ARG A 143 -24.50 9.17 -5.38
N LEU A 144 -23.47 9.22 -6.22
CA LEU A 144 -23.25 10.27 -7.22
C LEU A 144 -22.98 9.60 -8.58
N ALA A 145 -24.03 8.99 -9.13
CA ALA A 145 -24.22 8.71 -10.54
C ALA A 145 -25.68 9.08 -10.87
#